data_AF-A0A328S0Q7-F1
#
_entry.id   AF-A0A328S0Q7-F1
#
_cell.length_a   1.000
_cell.length_b   1.000
_cell.length_c   1.000
_cell.angle_alpha   90.00
_cell.angle_beta   90.00
_cell.angle_gamma   90.00
#
_symmetry.space_group_name_H-M   'P 1'
#
loop_
_entity.id
_entity.type
_entity.pdbx_description
1 polymer ?
#
loop_
_entity_poly.entity_id
_entity_poly.type
_entity_poly.pdbx_seq_one_letter_code
_entity_poly.pdbx_strand_id
1 'polypeptide(L)'
;MSVYDYEVKDDKGELVSLKKYEGKVLLIVNSATECGFTPQYNELTSIYNEFKDDGFVILDFPCNQFGGQAPGTTAEIKETCRLKFLVEYPIFDKIEVNGDNEIPLYTYLKQEKGFEGFDEEHELTPIIKDIVSKIDPDYENNSDIKWNFTKFL
;
A
#
# COMPACT_ATOMS: atom_id res chain seq x y z
N MET A 1 -17.62 -4.10 -10.40
CA MET A 1 -16.29 -4.73 -10.32
C MET A 1 -15.92 -4.77 -8.85
N SER A 2 -15.17 -5.77 -8.44
CA SER A 2 -14.64 -5.89 -7.09
C SER A 2 -13.14 -6.18 -7.16
N VAL A 3 -12.44 -6.08 -6.03
CA VAL A 3 -11.03 -6.46 -5.93
C VAL A 3 -10.75 -7.90 -6.40
N TYR A 4 -11.75 -8.79 -6.40
CA TYR A 4 -11.63 -10.19 -6.82
C TYR A 4 -11.51 -10.37 -8.34
N ASP A 5 -11.80 -9.34 -9.13
CA ASP A 5 -11.72 -9.37 -10.60
C ASP A 5 -10.28 -9.18 -11.11
N TYR A 6 -9.32 -8.90 -10.21
CA TYR A 6 -7.94 -8.55 -10.57
C TYR A 6 -6.94 -9.68 -10.34
N GLU A 7 -5.90 -9.68 -11.16
CA GLU A 7 -4.70 -10.50 -10.99
C GLU A 7 -3.51 -9.59 -10.67
N VAL A 8 -2.63 -10.08 -9.80
CA VAL A 8 -1.42 -9.36 -9.38
C VAL A 8 -0.24 -10.32 -9.37
N LYS A 9 0.98 -9.80 -9.43
CA LYS A 9 2.19 -10.62 -9.30
C LYS A 9 2.48 -10.92 -7.83
N ASP A 10 2.68 -12.18 -7.49
CA ASP A 10 3.15 -12.59 -6.17
C ASP A 10 4.64 -12.25 -5.94
N ASP A 11 5.19 -12.63 -4.79
CA ASP A 11 6.59 -12.34 -4.44
C ASP A 11 7.64 -13.02 -5.34
N LYS A 12 7.21 -13.91 -6.24
CA LYS A 12 8.04 -14.60 -7.23
C LYS A 12 7.83 -14.07 -8.64
N GLY A 13 6.93 -13.09 -8.82
CA GLY A 13 6.60 -12.51 -10.11
C GLY A 13 5.51 -13.27 -10.88
N GLU A 14 4.90 -14.29 -10.28
CA GLU A 14 3.86 -15.10 -10.92
C GLU A 14 2.49 -14.43 -10.77
N LEU A 15 1.68 -14.42 -11.84
CA LEU A 15 0.33 -13.88 -11.78
C LEU A 15 -0.58 -14.76 -10.93
N VAL A 16 -1.23 -14.15 -9.94
CA VAL A 16 -2.20 -14.78 -9.05
C VAL A 16 -3.49 -13.97 -9.00
N SER A 17 -4.62 -14.66 -9.09
CA SER A 17 -5.93 -14.03 -8.94
C SER A 17 -6.24 -13.68 -7.48
N LEU A 18 -6.75 -12.46 -7.26
CA LEU A 18 -7.23 -12.03 -5.95
C LEU A 18 -8.54 -12.69 -5.54
N LYS A 19 -9.23 -13.36 -6.46
CA LYS A 19 -10.41 -14.19 -6.15
C LYS A 19 -10.13 -15.25 -5.09
N LYS A 20 -8.87 -15.69 -4.90
CA LYS A 20 -8.49 -16.61 -3.82
C LYS A 20 -8.77 -16.07 -2.41
N TYR A 21 -8.99 -14.76 -2.27
CA TYR A 21 -9.33 -14.10 -1.02
C TYR A 21 -10.83 -13.76 -0.90
N GLU A 22 -11.68 -14.32 -1.76
CA GLU A 22 -13.13 -14.12 -1.73
C GLU A 22 -13.71 -14.52 -0.36
N GLY A 23 -14.58 -13.66 0.19
CA GLY A 23 -15.20 -13.84 1.51
C GLY A 23 -14.33 -13.41 2.70
N LYS A 24 -13.11 -12.91 2.45
CA LYS A 24 -12.24 -12.33 3.49
C LYS A 24 -12.39 -10.80 3.54
N VAL A 25 -12.13 -10.23 4.71
CA VAL A 25 -11.94 -8.78 4.87
C VAL A 25 -10.51 -8.45 4.46
N LEU A 26 -10.33 -7.53 3.52
CA LEU A 26 -9.02 -7.22 2.94
C LEU A 26 -8.58 -5.81 3.29
N LEU A 27 -7.40 -5.69 3.90
CA LEU A 27 -6.69 -4.43 3.97
C LEU A 27 -5.59 -4.42 2.91
N ILE A 28 -5.77 -3.64 1.85
CA ILE A 28 -4.78 -3.48 0.78
C ILE A 28 -3.93 -2.26 1.09
N VAL A 29 -2.60 -2.43 1.08
CA VAL A 29 -1.66 -1.37 1.46
C VAL A 29 -0.52 -1.27 0.46
N ASN A 30 -0.15 -0.05 0.06
CA ASN A 30 1.13 0.19 -0.60
C ASN A 30 2.20 0.47 0.47
N SER A 31 3.40 -0.08 0.36
CA SER A 31 4.37 -0.02 1.47
C SER A 31 5.79 0.33 1.04
N ALA A 32 6.60 0.65 2.06
CA ALA A 32 8.01 0.96 1.93
C ALA A 32 8.79 0.56 3.19
N THR A 33 10.04 0.17 3.01
CA THR A 33 10.94 -0.26 4.10
C THR A 33 11.79 0.87 4.66
N GLU A 34 11.97 1.97 3.92
CA GLU A 34 12.85 3.10 4.27
C GLU A 34 12.10 4.43 4.31
N CYS A 35 10.91 4.45 4.91
CA CYS A 35 10.07 5.63 5.10
C CYS A 35 9.95 6.01 6.58
N GLY A 36 9.65 7.28 6.89
CA GLY A 36 9.26 7.70 8.25
C GLY A 36 8.00 6.97 8.77
N PHE A 37 7.19 6.41 7.87
CA PHE A 37 6.01 5.60 8.19
C PHE A 37 6.29 4.10 8.31
N THR A 38 7.52 3.64 8.05
CA THR A 38 7.91 2.23 8.22
C THR A 38 7.50 1.64 9.59
N PRO A 39 7.53 2.37 10.73
CA PRO A 39 7.05 1.83 12.01
C PRO A 39 5.60 1.29 11.99
N GLN A 40 4.76 1.71 11.04
CA GLN A 40 3.38 1.21 10.88
C GLN A 40 3.33 -0.29 10.58
N TYR A 41 4.41 -0.90 10.08
CA TYR A 41 4.49 -2.36 9.98
C TYR A 41 4.21 -3.07 11.30
N ASN A 42 4.62 -2.50 12.44
CA ASN A 42 4.37 -3.10 13.75
C ASN A 42 2.86 -3.14 14.07
N GLU A 43 2.16 -2.05 13.77
CA GLU A 43 0.70 -1.96 13.96
C GLU A 43 -0.06 -2.89 13.00
N LEU A 44 0.36 -2.94 11.73
CA LEU A 44 -0.20 -3.86 10.74
C LEU A 44 0.02 -5.32 11.14
N THR A 45 1.22 -5.68 11.61
CA THR A 45 1.50 -7.01 12.15
C THR A 45 0.63 -7.32 13.36
N SER A 46 0.44 -6.35 14.28
CA SER A 46 -0.41 -6.53 15.45
C SER A 46 -1.87 -6.82 15.06
N ILE A 47 -2.46 -5.98 14.20
CA ILE A 47 -3.85 -6.12 13.75
C ILE A 47 -4.03 -7.42 12.96
N TYR A 48 -3.08 -7.76 12.09
CA TYR A 48 -3.15 -9.03 11.36
C TYR A 48 -3.11 -10.22 12.32
N ASN A 49 -2.22 -10.21 13.32
CA ASN A 49 -2.15 -11.28 14.31
C ASN A 49 -3.43 -11.40 15.15
N GLU A 50 -4.12 -10.29 15.42
CA GLU A 50 -5.39 -10.29 16.14
C GLU A 50 -6.54 -10.90 15.32
N PHE A 51 -6.63 -10.58 14.02
CA PHE A 51 -7.82 -10.93 13.22
C PHE A 51 -7.61 -11.97 12.11
N LYS A 52 -6.39 -12.48 11.88
CA LYS A 52 -6.11 -13.40 10.77
C LYS A 52 -6.96 -14.68 10.80
N ASP A 53 -7.30 -15.16 12.01
CA ASP A 53 -8.12 -16.35 12.21
C ASP A 53 -9.63 -16.06 12.03
N ASP A 54 -10.03 -14.79 12.03
CA ASP A 54 -11.41 -14.31 11.81
C ASP A 54 -11.68 -13.93 10.34
N GLY A 55 -10.78 -14.30 9.43
CA GLY A 55 -10.94 -14.04 8.00
C GLY A 55 -10.44 -12.66 7.53
N PHE A 56 -9.59 -12.00 8.32
CA PHE A 56 -8.90 -10.77 7.91
C PHE A 56 -7.56 -11.06 7.22
N VAL A 57 -7.25 -10.36 6.12
CA VAL A 57 -5.96 -10.48 5.42
C VAL A 57 -5.45 -9.11 4.99
N ILE A 58 -4.16 -8.87 5.24
CA ILE A 58 -3.45 -7.72 4.68
C ILE A 58 -2.80 -8.14 3.36
N LEU A 59 -3.01 -7.37 2.29
CA LEU A 59 -2.33 -7.53 1.01
C LEU A 59 -1.34 -6.37 0.83
N ASP A 60 -0.06 -6.67 1.00
CA ASP A 60 0.99 -5.67 1.01
C ASP A 60 1.71 -5.58 -0.34
N PHE A 61 1.71 -4.38 -0.94
CA PHE A 61 2.29 -4.07 -2.24
C PHE A 61 3.42 -3.04 -2.09
N PRO A 62 4.70 -3.45 -2.09
CA PRO A 62 5.80 -2.51 -2.04
C PRO A 62 5.76 -1.51 -3.20
N CYS A 63 6.05 -0.23 -2.94
CA CYS A 63 6.02 0.82 -3.95
C CYS A 63 7.15 1.84 -3.75
N ASN A 64 7.94 2.07 -4.80
CA ASN A 64 9.11 2.93 -4.75
C ASN A 64 8.88 4.36 -5.28
N GLN A 65 7.66 4.70 -5.70
CA GLN A 65 7.34 5.99 -6.32
C GLN A 65 7.48 7.17 -5.35
N PHE A 66 7.37 6.91 -4.04
CA PHE A 66 7.41 7.96 -3.01
C PHE A 66 8.81 8.07 -2.41
N GLY A 67 9.59 9.01 -2.92
CA GLY A 67 10.92 9.34 -2.39
C GLY A 67 11.95 8.21 -2.47
N GLY A 68 11.72 7.18 -3.29
CA GLY A 68 12.64 6.04 -3.39
C GLY A 68 12.71 5.19 -2.11
N GLN A 69 11.65 5.18 -1.30
CA GLN A 69 11.63 4.60 0.05
C GLN A 69 11.40 3.08 0.11
N ALA A 70 11.23 2.43 -1.04
CA ALA A 70 11.21 0.97 -1.16
C ALA A 70 12.34 0.50 -2.09
N PRO A 71 13.61 0.79 -1.74
CA PRO A 71 14.75 0.38 -2.54
C PRO A 71 14.91 -1.15 -2.50
N GLY A 72 15.63 -1.67 -3.48
CA GLY A 72 15.88 -3.11 -3.59
C GLY A 72 14.78 -3.88 -4.31
N THR A 73 14.97 -5.19 -4.34
CA THR A 73 14.10 -6.18 -4.97
C THR A 73 12.99 -6.61 -4.02
N THR A 74 11.92 -7.19 -4.57
CA THR A 74 10.82 -7.79 -3.80
C THR A 74 11.32 -8.79 -2.75
N ALA A 75 12.34 -9.59 -3.10
CA ALA A 75 12.95 -10.55 -2.17
C ALA A 75 13.61 -9.87 -0.96
N GLU A 76 14.40 -8.82 -1.18
CA GLU A 76 15.08 -8.05 -0.11
C GLU A 76 14.08 -7.32 0.79
N ILE A 77 13.03 -6.73 0.19
CA ILE A 77 11.95 -6.06 0.91
C ILE A 77 11.21 -7.08 1.81
N LYS A 78 10.83 -8.22 1.25
CA LYS A 78 10.14 -9.30 1.96
C LYS A 78 10.98 -9.85 3.12
N GLU A 79 12.27 -10.07 2.89
CA GLU A 79 13.20 -10.50 3.95
C GLU A 79 13.27 -9.46 5.07
N THR A 80 13.42 -8.18 4.72
CA THR A 80 13.43 -7.08 5.68
C THR A 80 12.15 -7.05 6.52
N CYS A 81 10.99 -7.15 5.89
CA CYS A 81 9.70 -7.10 6.57
C CYS A 81 9.51 -8.28 7.53
N ARG A 82 9.92 -9.48 7.12
CA ARG A 82 9.85 -10.69 7.96
C ARG A 82 10.81 -10.64 9.14
N LEU A 83 12.05 -10.20 8.92
CA LEU A 83 13.07 -10.20 9.98
C LEU A 83 12.88 -9.06 10.97
N LYS A 84 12.51 -7.86 10.50
CA LYS A 84 12.42 -6.66 11.36
C LYS A 84 11.05 -6.46 11.98
N PHE A 85 9.98 -6.77 11.24
CA PHE A 85 8.61 -6.44 11.65
C PHE A 85 7.72 -7.67 11.82
N LEU A 86 8.31 -8.87 11.70
CA LEU A 86 7.62 -10.16 11.88
C LEU A 86 6.35 -10.28 11.03
N VAL A 87 6.39 -9.71 9.81
CA VAL A 87 5.25 -9.75 8.88
C VAL A 87 4.97 -11.18 8.44
N GLU A 88 3.75 -11.65 8.72
CA GLU A 88 3.26 -12.99 8.33
C GLU A 88 2.24 -12.95 7.18
N TYR A 89 1.69 -11.79 6.86
CA TYR A 89 0.72 -11.62 5.77
C TYR A 89 1.42 -11.59 4.39
N PRO A 90 0.67 -11.80 3.29
CA PRO A 90 1.21 -11.74 1.93
C PRO A 90 1.84 -10.39 1.58
N ILE A 91 3.09 -10.44 1.11
CA ILE A 91 3.78 -9.35 0.42
C ILE A 91 3.88 -9.75 -1.06
N PHE A 92 3.43 -8.88 -1.95
CA PHE A 92 3.40 -9.09 -3.40
C PHE A 92 4.62 -8.48 -4.09
N ASP A 93 4.71 -8.64 -5.42
CA ASP A 93 5.74 -7.98 -6.19
C ASP A 93 5.68 -6.46 -6.04
N LYS A 94 6.82 -5.81 -6.23
CA LYS A 94 6.89 -4.35 -6.23
C LYS A 94 6.13 -3.79 -7.43
N ILE A 95 5.30 -2.77 -7.19
CA ILE A 95 4.43 -2.18 -8.21
C ILE A 95 4.54 -0.66 -8.27
N GLU A 96 4.01 -0.11 -9.35
CA GLU A 96 3.60 1.29 -9.42
C GLU A 96 2.10 1.39 -9.10
N VAL A 97 1.73 2.44 -8.37
CA VAL A 97 0.36 2.70 -7.92
C VAL A 97 -0.22 3.97 -8.52
N ASN A 98 0.62 4.80 -9.14
CA ASN A 98 0.27 5.99 -9.88
C ASN A 98 0.90 6.00 -11.28
N GLY A 99 0.35 6.80 -12.18
CA GLY A 99 0.90 7.05 -13.52
C GLY A 99 0.64 5.92 -14.51
N ASP A 100 1.24 6.02 -15.70
CA ASP A 100 0.92 5.15 -16.85
C ASP A 100 1.18 3.64 -16.61
N ASN A 101 2.03 3.30 -15.63
CA ASN A 101 2.38 1.92 -15.29
C ASN A 101 1.64 1.41 -14.04
N GLU A 102 0.71 2.17 -13.47
CA GLU A 102 -0.05 1.71 -12.32
C GLU A 102 -0.80 0.42 -12.65
N ILE A 103 -0.87 -0.50 -11.68
CA ILE A 103 -1.58 -1.75 -11.92
C ILE A 103 -3.10 -1.53 -11.90
N PRO A 104 -3.89 -2.31 -12.66
CA PRO A 104 -5.35 -2.13 -12.73
C PRO A 104 -6.07 -2.17 -11.38
N LEU A 105 -5.55 -2.92 -10.41
CA LEU A 105 -6.06 -2.94 -9.05
C LEU A 105 -6.02 -1.55 -8.41
N TYR A 106 -4.89 -0.84 -8.53
CA TYR A 106 -4.73 0.48 -7.91
C TYR A 106 -5.50 1.57 -8.65
N THR A 107 -5.67 1.46 -9.97
CA THR A 107 -6.62 2.31 -10.71
C THR A 107 -8.02 2.20 -10.10
N TYR A 108 -8.48 0.98 -9.85
CA TYR A 108 -9.80 0.73 -9.25
C TYR A 108 -9.90 1.24 -7.80
N LEU A 109 -8.91 0.93 -6.96
CA LEU A 109 -8.91 1.35 -5.56
C LEU A 109 -8.95 2.89 -5.42
N LYS A 110 -8.18 3.61 -6.24
CA LYS A 110 -8.17 5.08 -6.28
C LYS A 110 -9.49 5.67 -6.79
N GLN A 111 -10.22 4.94 -7.65
CA GLN A 111 -11.56 5.36 -8.12
C GLN A 111 -12.64 5.14 -7.05
N GLU A 112 -12.59 4.03 -6.31
CA GLU A 112 -13.56 3.74 -5.25
C GLU A 112 -13.33 4.62 -4.02
N LYS A 113 -12.06 4.89 -3.67
CA LYS A 113 -11.69 5.73 -2.53
C LYS A 113 -10.53 6.66 -2.90
N GLY A 114 -10.90 7.85 -3.36
CA GLY A 114 -9.97 8.93 -3.65
C GLY A 114 -9.36 9.57 -2.41
N PHE A 115 -8.46 10.53 -2.61
CA PHE A 115 -7.89 11.33 -1.54
C PHE A 115 -8.94 12.28 -0.96
N GLU A 116 -9.22 12.17 0.34
CA GLU A 116 -10.24 12.98 1.03
C GLU A 116 -9.67 14.25 1.70
N GLY A 117 -8.38 14.51 1.52
CA GLY A 117 -7.68 15.60 2.18
C GLY A 117 -6.85 15.15 3.37
N PHE A 118 -6.21 16.12 4.01
CA PHE A 118 -5.43 15.93 5.22
C PHE A 118 -6.27 16.23 6.45
N ASP A 119 -5.87 15.66 7.59
CA ASP A 119 -6.37 16.12 8.88
C ASP A 119 -5.86 17.54 9.14
N GLU A 120 -6.73 18.54 9.03
CA GLU A 120 -6.38 19.95 9.21
C GLU A 120 -5.93 20.29 10.64
N GLU A 121 -6.23 19.44 11.62
CA GLU A 121 -5.83 19.63 13.02
C GLU A 121 -4.43 19.07 13.31
N HIS A 122 -3.88 18.26 12.41
CA HIS A 122 -2.58 17.62 12.62
C HIS A 122 -1.42 18.61 12.40
N GLU A 123 -0.49 18.67 13.35
CA GLU A 123 0.63 19.65 13.36
C GLU A 123 1.50 19.61 12.10
N LEU A 124 1.64 18.43 11.48
CA LEU A 124 2.43 18.24 10.26
C LEU A 124 1.69 18.61 8.97
N THR A 125 0.38 18.84 9.00
CA THR A 125 -0.42 19.07 7.79
C THR A 125 0.08 20.22 6.92
N PRO A 126 0.43 21.40 7.46
CA PRO A 126 0.99 22.49 6.65
C PRO A 126 2.28 22.10 5.92
N ILE A 127 3.14 21.30 6.57
CA ILE A 127 4.41 20.84 6.00
C ILE A 127 4.14 19.82 4.89
N ILE A 128 3.23 18.88 5.12
CA ILE A 128 2.92 17.84 4.14
C ILE A 128 2.26 18.45 2.91
N LYS A 129 1.33 19.41 3.08
CA LYS A 129 0.73 20.15 1.95
C LYS A 129 1.79 20.86 1.09
N ASP A 130 2.75 21.54 1.71
CA ASP A 130 3.86 22.18 0.99
C ASP A 130 4.73 21.18 0.22
N ILE A 131 5.01 20.02 0.80
CA ILE A 131 5.80 18.96 0.12
C ILE A 131 5.00 18.37 -1.05
N VAL A 132 3.75 17.97 -0.81
CA VAL A 132 2.93 17.27 -1.81
C VAL A 132 2.60 18.19 -2.97
N SER A 133 2.24 19.46 -2.73
CA SER A 133 1.98 20.44 -3.81
C SER A 133 3.18 20.72 -4.72
N LYS A 134 4.41 20.49 -4.26
CA LYS A 134 5.62 20.60 -5.10
C LYS A 134 5.86 19.38 -5.98
N ILE A 135 5.39 18.21 -5.55
CA ILE A 135 5.53 16.94 -6.27
C ILE A 135 4.38 16.79 -7.27
N ASP A 136 3.17 17.07 -6.81
CA ASP A 136 1.91 16.99 -7.54
C ASP A 136 1.12 18.28 -7.30
N PRO A 137 1.23 19.28 -8.19
CA PRO A 137 0.51 20.55 -8.03
C PRO A 137 -1.02 20.42 -8.05
N ASP A 138 -1.56 19.30 -8.55
CA ASP A 138 -2.99 19.04 -8.66
C ASP A 138 -3.46 17.97 -7.67
N TYR A 139 -2.69 17.73 -6.61
CA TYR A 139 -2.90 16.62 -5.68
C TYR A 139 -4.29 16.60 -5.01
N GLU A 140 -4.95 17.75 -4.92
CA GLU A 140 -6.28 17.89 -4.34
C GLU A 140 -7.41 17.46 -5.30
N ASN A 141 -7.17 17.48 -6.61
CA ASN A 141 -8.21 17.24 -7.63
C ASN A 141 -8.02 15.92 -8.39
N ASN A 142 -7.00 15.14 -8.04
CA ASN A 142 -6.75 13.84 -8.64
C ASN A 142 -6.81 12.71 -7.60
N SER A 143 -6.90 11.47 -8.07
CA SER A 143 -7.01 10.29 -7.21
C SER A 143 -5.67 9.65 -6.86
N ASP A 144 -4.53 10.26 -7.26
CA ASP A 144 -3.22 9.66 -7.05
C ASP A 144 -2.89 9.51 -5.56
N ILE A 145 -2.25 8.41 -5.22
CA ILE A 145 -1.74 8.17 -3.87
C ILE A 145 -0.60 9.15 -3.60
N LYS A 146 -0.55 9.70 -2.38
CA LYS A 146 0.42 10.74 -2.01
C LYS A 146 1.64 10.20 -1.25
N TRP A 147 1.53 9.03 -0.61
CA TRP A 147 2.61 8.42 0.18
C TRP A 147 2.46 6.89 0.32
N ASN A 148 3.56 6.26 0.77
CA ASN A 148 3.55 4.88 1.25
C ASN A 148 2.76 4.72 2.54
N PHE A 149 2.16 3.55 2.72
CA PHE A 149 1.20 3.18 3.76
C PHE A 149 -0.21 3.77 3.59
N THR A 150 -0.62 4.06 2.35
CA THR A 150 -2.04 4.31 2.04
C THR A 150 -2.78 2.97 2.07
N LYS A 151 -3.98 2.98 2.66
CA LYS A 151 -4.73 1.77 2.99
C LYS A 151 -6.13 1.82 2.40
N PHE A 152 -6.55 0.71 1.81
CA PHE A 152 -7.91 0.48 1.32
C PHE A 152 -8.48 -0.71 2.09
N LEU A 153 -9.65 -0.53 2.69
CA LEU A 153 -10.38 -1.54 3.45
C LEU A 153 -11.73 -1.79 2.79
#